data_AF-A0A2S7T1G7-F1
#
_entry.id   AF-A0A2S7T1G7-F1
#
_cell.length_a   1.000
_cell.length_b   1.000
_cell.length_c   1.000
_cell.angle_alpha   90.00
_cell.angle_beta   90.00
_cell.angle_gamma   90.00
#
_symmetry.space_group_name_H-M   'P 1'
#
loop_
_entity.id
_entity.type
_entity.pdbx_description
1 polymer ?
#
loop_
_entity_poly.entity_id
_entity_poly.type
_entity_poly.pdbx_seq_one_letter_code
_entity_poly.pdbx_strand_id
1 'polypeptide(L)' 'MSQFNFEKTLKENVEKEIRNKIRKAFPHITNFSVKYDVKKQKASIDGLTPEQIDLIMKP' A
#
# COMPACT_ATOMS: atom_id res chain seq x y z
N MET A 1 -21.38 -3.58 13.02
CA MET A 1 -19.93 -3.41 12.73
C MET A 1 -19.48 -2.12 13.40
N SER A 2 -18.43 -2.14 14.24
CA SER A 2 -17.94 -0.94 14.94
C SER A 2 -17.00 -0.13 14.05
N GLN A 3 -17.11 1.21 14.06
CA GLN A 3 -16.29 2.15 13.28
C GLN A 3 -14.78 1.97 13.51
N PHE A 4 -14.40 1.50 14.71
CA PHE A 4 -13.02 1.18 15.06
C PHE A 4 -12.45 -0.02 14.26
N ASN A 5 -13.28 -1.04 14.00
CA ASN A 5 -12.86 -2.17 13.17
C ASN A 5 -12.80 -1.78 11.70
N PHE A 6 -13.65 -0.84 11.25
CA PHE A 6 -13.62 -0.37 9.87
C PHE A 6 -12.29 0.28 9.49
N GLU A 7 -11.77 1.21 10.29
CA GLU A 7 -10.48 1.85 10.01
C GLU A 7 -9.33 0.84 10.02
N LYS A 8 -9.34 -0.09 10.98
CA LYS A 8 -8.31 -1.12 11.07
C LYS A 8 -8.33 -2.06 9.86
N THR A 9 -9.52 -2.53 9.48
CA THR A 9 -9.71 -3.42 8.32
C THR A 9 -9.41 -2.72 7.01
N LEU A 10 -9.81 -1.45 6.85
CA LEU A 10 -9.51 -0.67 5.66
C LEU A 10 -8.00 -0.49 5.50
N LYS A 11 -7.30 -0.16 6.59
CA LYS A 11 -5.84 -0.04 6.58
C LYS A 11 -5.17 -1.33 6.13
N GLU A 12 -5.50 -2.45 6.78
CA GLU A 12 -4.91 -3.75 6.46
C GLU A 12 -5.22 -4.18 5.02
N ASN A 13 -6.45 -3.96 4.54
CA ASN A 13 -6.82 -4.31 3.16
C ASN A 13 -6.04 -3.49 2.14
N VAL A 14 -5.94 -2.16 2.32
CA VAL A 14 -5.23 -1.30 1.38
C VAL A 14 -3.73 -1.60 1.37
N GLU A 15 -3.10 -1.77 2.54
CA GLU A 15 -1.68 -2.15 2.63
C GLU A 15 -1.42 -3.52 1.97
N LYS A 16 -2.33 -4.47 2.16
CA LYS A 16 -2.24 -5.81 1.55
C LYS A 16 -2.41 -5.76 0.04
N GLU A 17 -3.35 -4.95 -0.46
CA GLU A 17 -3.58 -4.79 -1.90
C GLU A 17 -2.36 -4.16 -2.59
N ILE A 18 -1.85 -3.06 -2.04
CA ILE A 18 -0.65 -2.37 -2.55
C ILE A 18 0.55 -3.32 -2.54
N ARG A 19 0.76 -4.06 -1.43
CA ARG A 19 1.83 -5.07 -1.35
C ARG A 19 1.71 -6.13 -2.45
N ASN A 20 0.49 -6.55 -2.76
CA ASN A 20 0.24 -7.54 -3.81
C ASN A 20 0.51 -6.97 -5.20
N LYS A 21 0.12 -5.71 -5.45
CA LYS A 21 0.45 -5.00 -6.70
C LYS A 21 1.97 -4.82 -6.86
N ILE A 22 2.67 -4.40 -5.81
CA ILE A 22 4.15 -4.29 -5.79
C ILE A 22 4.79 -5.64 -6.12
N ARG A 23 4.39 -6.73 -5.46
CA ARG A 23 4.97 -8.06 -5.74
C ARG A 23 4.71 -8.54 -7.17
N LYS A 24 3.58 -8.20 -7.76
CA LYS A 24 3.26 -8.55 -9.15
C LYS A 24 4.06 -7.72 -10.15
N ALA A 25 4.17 -6.41 -9.93
CA ALA A 25 4.90 -5.49 -10.81
C ALA A 25 6.42 -5.64 -10.66
N PHE A 26 6.89 -5.83 -9.44
CA PHE A 26 8.31 -5.87 -9.07
C PHE A 26 8.62 -7.08 -8.18
N PRO A 27 8.57 -8.32 -8.72
CA PRO A 27 8.85 -9.54 -7.95
C PRO A 27 10.27 -9.61 -7.41
N HIS A 28 11.20 -8.84 -7.99
CA HIS A 28 12.59 -8.73 -7.55
C HIS A 28 12.78 -7.80 -6.33
N ILE A 29 11.80 -6.94 -6.02
CA ILE A 29 11.86 -6.05 -4.86
C ILE A 29 11.33 -6.81 -3.65
N THR A 30 12.24 -7.29 -2.82
CA THR A 30 11.93 -8.02 -1.58
C THR A 30 11.96 -7.12 -0.35
N ASN A 31 12.72 -6.02 -0.40
CA ASN A 31 12.89 -5.08 0.70
C ASN A 31 12.05 -3.82 0.47
N PHE A 32 10.76 -3.90 0.82
CA PHE A 32 9.87 -2.75 0.78
C PHE A 32 8.90 -2.76 1.96
N SER A 33 8.44 -1.57 2.34
CA SER A 33 7.45 -1.36 3.39
C SER A 33 6.29 -0.54 2.85
N VAL A 34 5.07 -0.92 3.20
CA VAL A 34 3.85 -0.19 2.82
C VAL A 34 3.19 0.28 4.11
N LYS A 35 2.95 1.59 4.21
CA LYS A 35 2.18 2.21 5.30
C LYS A 35 1.02 2.96 4.70
N TYR A 36 -0.20 2.62 5.10
CA TYR A 36 -1.39 3.37 4.72
C TYR A 36 -1.90 4.21 5.89
N ASP A 37 -2.00 5.51 5.67
CA ASP A 37 -2.65 6.45 6.58
C ASP A 37 -4.10 6.62 6.13
N VAL A 38 -5.01 5.96 6.86
CA VAL A 38 -6.47 6.00 6.60
C VAL A 38 -7.01 7.43 6.72
N LYS A 39 -6.53 8.21 7.71
CA LYS A 39 -7.02 9.57 7.95
C LYS A 39 -6.65 10.50 6.81
N LYS A 40 -5.44 10.36 6.29
CA LYS A 40 -4.94 11.14 5.15
C LYS A 40 -5.30 10.54 3.79
N GLN A 41 -5.88 9.34 3.77
CA GLN A 41 -6.10 8.52 2.57
C GLN A 41 -4.86 8.45 1.68
N LYS A 42 -3.68 8.30 2.30
CA LYS A 42 -2.39 8.28 1.62
C LYS A 42 -1.61 7.03 1.97
N ALA A 43 -1.10 6.36 0.94
CA ALA A 43 -0.12 5.30 1.11
C ALA A 43 1.30 5.86 0.95
N SER A 44 2.18 5.47 1.85
CA SER A 44 3.62 5.68 1.75
C SER A 44 4.28 4.32 1.55
N ILE A 45 5.12 4.23 0.52
CA ILE A 45 5.83 3.01 0.17
C ILE A 45 7.32 3.32 0.28
N ASP A 46 7.98 2.69 1.26
CA ASP A 46 9.43 2.79 1.44
C ASP A 46 10.10 1.62 0.71
N GLY A 47 11.24 1.88 0.05
CA GLY A 47 12.00 0.87 -0.69
C GLY A 47 11.68 0.79 -2.19
N LEU A 48 10.78 1.65 -2.70
CA LEU A 48 10.54 1.84 -4.13
C LEU A 48 10.90 3.27 -4.53
N THR A 49 11.28 3.48 -5.79
CA THR A 49 11.48 4.82 -6.34
C THR A 49 10.13 5.49 -6.64
N PRO A 50 10.06 6.84 -6.68
CA PRO A 50 8.84 7.56 -7.03
C PRO A 50 8.23 7.10 -8.36
N GLU A 51 9.05 6.79 -9.36
CA GLU A 51 8.61 6.27 -10.66
C GLU A 51 7.93 4.91 -10.56
N GLN A 52 8.46 4.00 -9.73
CA GLN A 52 7.85 2.70 -9.49
C GLN A 52 6.53 2.82 -8.74
N ILE A 53 6.45 3.74 -7.78
CA ILE A 53 5.21 4.04 -7.05
C ILE A 53 4.15 4.57 -8.01
N ASP A 54 4.53 5.49 -8.91
CA ASP A 54 3.64 6.05 -9.93
C ASP A 54 3.11 4.97 -10.88
N LEU A 55 3.96 4.02 -11.27
CA LEU A 55 3.57 2.83 -12.06
C LEU A 55 2.52 1.94 -11.38
N ILE A 56 2.49 1.88 -10.05
CA ILE A 56 1.55 1.03 -9.29
C ILE A 56 0.27 1.78 -8.92
N MET A 57 0.37 3.10 -8.74
CA MET A 57 -0.76 3.97 -8.39
C MET A 57 -1.53 4.51 -9.61
N LYS A 58 -1.05 4.26 -10.84
CA LYS A 58 -1.76 4.67 -12.06
C LYS A 58 -3.12 3.94 -12.17
N PRO A 59 -4.22 4.66 -12.48
CA PRO A 59 -5.56 4.09 -12.62
C PRO A 59 -5.66 3.07 -13.76
#